data_AF-A0AAN8QQ88-F1
#
_entry.id   AF-A0AAN8QQ88-F1
#
_cell.length_a   1.000
_cell.length_b   1.000
_cell.length_c   1.000
_cell.angle_alpha   90.00
_cell.angle_beta   90.00
_cell.angle_gamma   90.00
#
_symmetry.space_group_name_H-M   'P 1'
#
loop_
_entity.id
_entity.type
_entity.pdbx_description
1 polymer ?
#
loop_
_entity_poly.entity_id
_entity_poly.type
_entity_poly.pdbx_seq_one_letter_code
_entity_poly.pdbx_strand_id
1 'polypeptide(L)'
;MFPASLLLLLAAAYCVHCEELTQPASMNVQPGQPLTISCKVSYSLSSYWTAWIRQPAGKELEWIGSIYTGDTSYKDSLKNKFSLTLDSSSNTVTLTGQEPTD
;
A
#
# COMPACT_ATOMS: atom_id res chain seq x y z
N MET A 1 37.77 -28.24 12.08
CA MET A 1 38.00 -26.77 12.07
C MET A 1 37.37 -26.22 10.79
N PHE A 2 36.20 -25.61 10.85
CA PHE A 2 35.60 -24.96 9.67
C PHE A 2 36.39 -23.68 9.37
N PRO A 3 36.79 -23.43 8.12
CA PRO A 3 37.62 -22.27 7.79
C PRO A 3 36.85 -20.98 8.10
N ALA A 4 37.53 -19.98 8.69
CA ALA A 4 36.93 -18.68 9.00
C ALA A 4 36.27 -18.02 7.77
N SER A 5 36.75 -18.36 6.56
CA SER A 5 36.15 -17.97 5.27
C SER A 5 34.71 -18.44 5.09
N LEU A 6 34.34 -19.61 5.63
CA LEU A 6 32.97 -20.15 5.57
C LEU A 6 32.02 -19.37 6.49
N LEU A 7 32.51 -18.92 7.66
CA LEU A 7 31.75 -18.05 8.56
C LEU A 7 31.52 -16.64 7.97
N LEU A 8 32.52 -16.09 7.28
CA LEU A 8 32.44 -14.79 6.60
C LEU A 8 31.44 -14.80 5.44
N LEU A 9 31.35 -15.90 4.68
CA LEU A 9 30.34 -16.08 3.63
C LEU A 9 28.93 -16.22 4.18
N LEU A 10 28.77 -16.88 5.33
CA LEU A 10 27.47 -16.99 6.03
C LEU A 10 27.00 -15.64 6.60
N ALA A 11 27.92 -14.78 7.03
CA ALA A 11 27.60 -13.43 7.51
C ALA A 11 27.23 -12.43 6.40
N ALA A 12 27.60 -12.69 5.14
CA ALA A 12 27.19 -11.87 4.00
C ALA A 12 25.75 -12.18 3.51
N ALA A 13 25.14 -13.25 4.02
CA ALA A 13 23.82 -13.75 3.60
C ALA A 13 22.67 -13.29 4.51
N TYR A 14 22.82 -12.19 5.25
CA TYR A 14 21.66 -11.47 5.77
C TYR A 14 20.96 -10.78 4.58
N CYS A 15 20.19 -11.54 3.80
CA CYS A 15 19.37 -11.00 2.73
C CYS A 15 18.40 -10.00 3.33
N VAL A 16 18.53 -8.72 2.96
CA VAL A 16 17.49 -7.73 3.18
C VAL A 16 16.29 -8.15 2.33
N HIS A 17 15.16 -8.48 2.98
CA HIS A 17 13.93 -8.77 2.27
C HIS A 17 13.29 -7.43 1.86
N CYS A 18 13.26 -7.16 0.56
CA CYS A 18 12.60 -5.98 0.01
C CYS A 18 11.20 -6.34 -0.45
N GLU A 19 10.23 -5.50 -0.08
CA GLU A 19 8.87 -5.54 -0.64
C GLU A 19 8.75 -4.47 -1.73
N GLU A 20 8.09 -4.84 -2.82
CA GLU A 20 7.80 -3.97 -3.95
C GLU A 20 6.34 -3.49 -3.88
N LEU A 21 6.15 -2.19 -4.13
CA LEU A 21 4.85 -1.56 -4.29
C LEU A 21 4.84 -0.81 -5.62
N THR A 22 3.99 -1.26 -6.54
CA THR A 22 3.91 -0.73 -7.89
C THR A 22 2.59 0.00 -8.10
N GLN A 23 2.66 1.33 -8.19
CA GLN A 23 1.55 2.25 -8.43
C GLN A 23 1.98 3.32 -9.46
N PRO A 24 1.04 4.05 -10.08
CA PRO A 24 1.40 5.16 -10.97
C PRO A 24 2.27 6.19 -10.26
N ALA A 25 3.34 6.65 -10.92
CA ALA A 25 4.26 7.66 -10.35
C ALA A 25 3.57 9.02 -10.15
N SER A 26 2.64 9.36 -11.04
CA SER A 26 1.82 10.56 -10.97
C SER A 26 0.54 10.35 -11.75
N MET A 27 -0.53 11.01 -11.33
CA MET A 27 -1.79 11.03 -12.05
C MET A 27 -2.42 12.41 -11.92
N ASN A 28 -3.06 12.87 -12.99
CA ASN A 28 -3.87 14.07 -12.98
C ASN A 28 -5.32 13.67 -13.23
N VAL A 29 -6.24 14.14 -12.40
CA VAL A 29 -7.67 13.81 -12.49
C VAL A 29 -8.43 15.12 -12.65
N GLN A 30 -9.40 15.14 -13.55
CA GLN A 30 -10.24 16.32 -13.74
C GLN A 30 -11.17 16.50 -12.53
N PRO A 31 -11.49 17.74 -12.14
CA PRO A 31 -12.56 17.98 -11.17
C PRO A 31 -13.85 17.25 -11.59
N GLY A 32 -14.56 16.66 -10.63
CA GLY A 32 -15.77 15.88 -10.90
C GLY A 32 -15.56 14.44 -11.36
N GLN A 33 -14.32 14.00 -11.59
CA GLN A 33 -14.02 12.60 -11.92
C GLN A 33 -13.56 11.83 -10.69
N PRO A 34 -13.97 10.57 -10.54
CA PRO A 34 -13.48 9.72 -9.45
C PRO A 34 -11.97 9.48 -9.59
N LEU A 35 -11.28 9.52 -8.45
CA LEU A 35 -9.87 9.15 -8.36
C LEU A 35 -9.77 7.64 -8.14
N THR A 36 -9.01 6.92 -8.96
CA THR A 36 -8.73 5.49 -8.73
C THR A 36 -7.23 5.24 -8.81
N ILE A 37 -6.63 4.75 -7.72
CA ILE A 37 -5.22 4.37 -7.67
C ILE A 37 -5.13 2.88 -7.33
N SER A 38 -4.45 2.11 -8.17
CA SER A 38 -4.13 0.71 -7.90
C SER A 38 -2.67 0.54 -7.52
N CYS A 39 -2.41 -0.29 -6.53
CA CYS A 39 -1.07 -0.65 -6.06
C CYS A 39 -0.94 -2.17 -6.06
N LYS A 40 0.01 -2.69 -6.84
CA LYS A 40 0.39 -4.10 -6.83
C LYS A 40 1.51 -4.31 -5.82
N VAL A 41 1.34 -5.28 -4.92
CA VAL A 41 2.33 -5.61 -3.87
C VAL A 41 3.01 -6.95 -4.16
N SER A 42 4.26 -7.09 -3.71
CA SER A 42 5.02 -8.36 -3.81
C SER A 42 4.65 -9.40 -2.76
N TYR A 43 4.06 -8.97 -1.64
CA TYR A 43 3.68 -9.85 -0.54
C TYR A 43 2.26 -10.39 -0.67
N SER A 44 1.94 -11.39 0.16
CA SER A 44 0.60 -11.97 0.22
C SER A 44 -0.37 -11.06 0.97
N LEU A 45 -1.36 -10.54 0.25
CA LEU A 45 -2.47 -9.77 0.80
C LEU A 45 -3.39 -10.57 1.74
N SER A 46 -3.25 -11.89 1.78
CA SER A 46 -3.95 -12.74 2.74
C SER A 46 -3.39 -12.66 4.16
N SER A 47 -2.13 -12.25 4.30
CA SER A 47 -1.38 -12.31 5.56
C SER A 47 -0.92 -10.94 6.04
N TYR A 48 -0.87 -9.95 5.16
CA TYR A 48 -0.37 -8.61 5.47
C TYR A 48 -1.39 -7.54 5.09
N TRP A 49 -1.45 -6.52 5.94
CA TRP A 49 -2.21 -5.31 5.70
C TRP A 49 -1.47 -4.39 4.74
N THR A 50 -2.21 -3.77 3.84
CA THR A 50 -1.73 -2.66 3.02
C THR A 50 -2.50 -1.40 3.38
N ALA A 51 -1.78 -0.29 3.53
CA ALA A 51 -2.38 0.97 3.94
C ALA A 51 -2.24 2.06 2.88
N TRP A 52 -3.22 2.95 2.86
CA TRP A 52 -3.23 4.15 2.06
C TRP A 52 -3.03 5.37 2.96
N ILE A 53 -2.05 6.19 2.63
CA ILE A 53 -1.68 7.42 3.33
C ILE A 53 -1.65 8.54 2.29
N ARG A 54 -2.11 9.74 2.67
CA ARG A 54 -2.01 10.93 1.82
C ARG A 54 -1.32 12.06 2.56
N GLN A 55 -0.72 12.97 1.79
CA GLN A 55 -0.19 14.23 2.29
C GLN A 55 -0.72 15.37 1.43
N PRO A 56 -1.77 16.08 1.87
CA PRO A 56 -2.20 17.30 1.19
C PRO A 56 -1.09 18.36 1.24
N ALA A 57 -0.99 19.20 0.20
CA ALA A 57 0.01 20.27 0.15
C ALA A 57 -0.10 21.18 1.38
N GLY A 58 1.03 21.38 2.07
CA GLY A 58 1.11 22.18 3.30
C GLY A 58 0.50 21.53 4.56
N LYS A 59 0.18 20.23 4.51
CA LYS A 59 -0.36 19.47 5.66
C LYS A 59 0.52 18.27 6.02
N GLU A 60 0.27 17.72 7.20
CA GLU A 60 0.89 16.49 7.68
C GLU A 60 0.35 15.26 6.92
N LEU A 61 1.10 14.16 7.03
CA LEU A 61 0.66 12.85 6.56
C LEU A 61 -0.58 12.40 7.33
N GLU A 62 -1.57 11.89 6.62
CA GLU A 62 -2.75 11.29 7.23
C GLU A 62 -3.10 9.94 6.60
N TRP A 63 -3.40 8.98 7.47
CA TRP A 63 -3.90 7.67 7.09
C TRP A 63 -5.32 7.80 6.53
N ILE A 64 -5.57 7.16 5.40
CA ILE A 64 -6.92 6.99 4.85
C ILE A 64 -7.55 5.74 5.44
N GLY A 65 -6.82 4.63 5.39
CA GLY A 65 -7.26 3.32 5.84
C GLY A 65 -6.25 2.23 5.53
N SER A 66 -6.58 1.01 5.93
CA SER A 66 -5.81 -0.19 5.64
C SER A 66 -6.73 -1.37 5.34
N ILE A 67 -6.25 -2.30 4.51
CA ILE A 67 -7.02 -3.45 4.05
C ILE A 67 -6.14 -4.69 3.97
N TYR A 68 -6.71 -5.85 4.31
CA TYR A 68 -6.22 -7.17 3.96
C TYR A 68 -7.43 -8.08 3.65
N THR A 69 -7.23 -9.33 3.27
CA THR A 69 -8.35 -10.22 2.85
C THR A 69 -9.47 -10.41 3.90
N GLY A 70 -9.21 -10.16 5.19
CA GLY A 70 -10.18 -10.40 6.26
C GLY A 70 -10.88 -9.17 6.86
N ASP A 71 -10.34 -7.97 6.67
CA ASP A 71 -10.86 -6.76 7.33
C ASP A 71 -10.43 -5.49 6.60
N THR A 72 -11.12 -4.39 6.88
CA THR A 72 -10.80 -3.06 6.37
C THR A 72 -11.03 -2.03 7.46
N SER A 73 -10.02 -1.22 7.73
CA SER A 73 -10.09 -0.11 8.68
C SER A 73 -9.96 1.22 7.96
N TYR A 74 -10.73 2.21 8.41
CA TYR A 74 -10.73 3.57 7.87
C TYR A 74 -10.47 4.59 8.97
N LYS A 75 -9.83 5.71 8.63
CA LYS A 75 -9.87 6.91 9.46
C LYS A 75 -11.30 7.46 9.45
N ASP A 76 -11.88 7.67 10.62
CA ASP A 76 -13.30 8.06 10.77
C ASP A 76 -13.70 9.29 9.95
N SER A 77 -12.83 10.30 9.86
CA SER A 77 -13.10 11.52 9.11
C SER A 77 -13.06 11.34 7.58
N LEU A 78 -12.58 10.20 7.09
CA LEU A 78 -12.35 9.91 5.67
C LEU A 78 -13.15 8.72 5.14
N LYS A 79 -13.82 7.94 6.00
CA LYS A 79 -14.56 6.72 5.62
C LYS A 79 -15.67 6.92 4.59
N ASN A 80 -16.23 8.12 4.50
CA ASN A 80 -17.27 8.46 3.51
C ASN A 80 -16.71 9.16 2.25
N LYS A 81 -15.38 9.25 2.12
CA LYS A 81 -14.70 9.91 0.99
C LYS A 81 -13.87 8.96 0.15
N PHE A 82 -13.51 7.82 0.71
CA PHE A 82 -12.65 6.84 0.06
C PHE A 82 -13.20 5.43 0.26
N SER A 83 -12.99 4.59 -0.74
CA SER A 83 -13.24 3.16 -0.69
C SER A 83 -11.93 2.40 -0.96
N LEU A 84 -11.69 1.35 -0.18
CA LEU A 84 -10.56 0.44 -0.34
C LEU A 84 -11.09 -0.91 -0.83
N THR A 85 -10.48 -1.44 -1.89
CA THR A 85 -10.75 -2.79 -2.38
C THR A 85 -9.46 -3.57 -2.57
N LEU A 86 -9.58 -4.89 -2.57
CA LEU A 86 -8.45 -5.82 -2.63
C LEU A 86 -8.78 -6.99 -3.54
N ASP A 87 -7.83 -7.32 -4.42
CA ASP A 87 -7.84 -8.53 -5.22
C ASP A 87 -6.59 -9.37 -4.88
N SER A 88 -6.82 -10.44 -4.11
CA SER A 88 -5.77 -11.36 -3.67
C SER A 88 -5.21 -12.22 -4.82
N SER A 89 -5.93 -12.38 -5.93
CA SER A 89 -5.45 -13.17 -7.08
C SER A 89 -4.36 -12.44 -7.87
N SER A 90 -4.41 -11.11 -7.87
CA SER A 90 -3.43 -10.25 -8.54
C SER A 90 -2.47 -9.52 -7.58
N ASN A 91 -2.63 -9.72 -6.27
CA ASN A 91 -1.98 -8.95 -5.20
C ASN A 91 -2.12 -7.43 -5.41
N THR A 92 -3.34 -6.98 -5.73
CA THR A 92 -3.63 -5.58 -5.99
C THR A 92 -4.56 -5.01 -4.93
N VAL A 93 -4.20 -3.86 -4.35
CA VAL A 93 -5.12 -3.03 -3.56
C VAL A 93 -5.47 -1.77 -4.34
N THR A 94 -6.70 -1.32 -4.25
CA THR A 94 -7.19 -0.14 -4.97
C THR A 94 -7.84 0.84 -4.01
N LEU A 95 -7.48 2.11 -4.16
CA LEU A 95 -8.10 3.25 -3.49
C LEU A 95 -8.96 4.01 -4.50
N THR A 96 -10.24 4.17 -4.18
CA THR A 96 -11.15 5.01 -4.96
C THR A 96 -11.59 6.21 -4.11
N GLY A 97 -11.35 7.42 -4.61
CA GLY A 97 -11.88 8.66 -4.03
C GLY A 97 -13.23 9.01 -4.63
N GLN A 98 -14.23 9.24 -3.77
CA GLN A 98 -15.55 9.74 -4.15
C GLN A 98 -15.54 11.27 -3.95
N GLU A 99 -15.91 12.02 -4.98
CA GLU A 99 -16.28 13.43 -4.78
C GLU A 99 -17.52 13.48 -3.88
N PRO A 100 -17.65 14.46 -2.96
CA PRO A 100 -18.93 14.74 -2.35
C PRO A 100 -19.93 15.04 -3.48
N THR A 101 -20.94 14.19 -3.65
CA THR A 101 -22.16 14.62 -4.34
C THR A 101 -22.72 15.78 -3.51
N ASP A 102 -22.47 17.00 -3.96
CA ASP A 102 -23.32 18.13 -3.59
C ASP A 102 -24.70 17.93 -4.25
#